data_AF-A0A838I6G5-F1
#
_entry.id   AF-A0A838I6G5-F1
#
_cell.length_a   1.000
_cell.length_b   1.000
_cell.length_c   1.000
_cell.angle_alpha   90.00
_cell.angle_beta   90.00
_cell.angle_gamma   90.00
#
_symmetry.space_group_name_H-M   'P 1'
#
loop_
_entity.id
_entity.type
_entity.pdbx_description
1 polymer ?
#
loop_
_entity_poly.entity_id
_entity_poly.type
_entity_poly.pdbx_seq_one_letter_code
_entity_poly.pdbx_strand_id
1 'polypeptide(L)' 'MRAGLCDTCRHQRVIRNTRGSAFSMCGRSKEEPRFPKYPRLPVERCPGYERPTGTSVLKS' A
#
# COMPACT_ATOMS: atom_id res chain seq x y z
N MET A 1 -8.74 8.22 -3.25
CA MET A 1 -8.12 7.53 -4.39
C MET A 1 -8.51 6.06 -4.34
N ARG A 2 -8.45 5.33 -5.45
CA ARG A 2 -8.70 3.88 -5.51
C ARG A 2 -7.39 3.18 -5.85
N ALA A 3 -6.63 2.73 -4.85
CA ALA A 3 -5.27 2.24 -5.05
C ALA A 3 -5.19 0.73 -5.33
N GLY A 4 -6.30 -0.01 -5.24
CA GLY A 4 -6.37 -1.44 -5.56
C GLY A 4 -5.76 -2.28 -4.43
N LEU A 5 -4.86 -3.21 -4.76
CA LEU A 5 -4.15 -4.02 -3.76
C LEU A 5 -3.43 -3.13 -2.74
N CYS A 6 -2.93 -1.96 -3.15
CA CYS A 6 -2.28 -1.05 -2.22
C CYS A 6 -3.21 -0.57 -1.10
N ASP A 7 -4.53 -0.46 -1.29
CA ASP A 7 -5.47 0.05 -0.27
C ASP A 7 -5.50 -0.81 1.01
N THR A 8 -5.10 -2.08 0.91
CA THR A 8 -5.03 -3.01 2.06
C THR A 8 -3.62 -3.54 2.28
N CYS A 9 -2.60 -2.94 1.66
CA CYS A 9 -1.23 -3.41 1.80
C CYS A 9 -0.59 -2.81 3.07
N ARG A 10 0.03 -3.64 3.90
CA ARG A 10 0.72 -3.17 5.12
C ARG A 10 1.87 -2.19 4.82
N HIS A 11 2.43 -2.25 3.62
CA HIS A 11 3.54 -1.39 3.20
C HIS A 11 3.07 -0.04 2.61
N GLN A 12 1.76 0.13 2.41
CA GLN A 12 1.22 1.37 1.87
C GLN A 12 1.32 2.50 2.89
N ARG A 13 1.69 3.68 2.41
CA ARG A 13 1.50 4.95 3.13
C ARG A 13 0.71 5.91 2.25
N VAL A 14 -0.37 6.47 2.78
CA VAL A 14 -1.16 7.49 2.09
C VAL A 14 -0.60 8.87 2.45
N ILE A 15 -0.04 9.54 1.46
CA ILE A 15 0.48 10.90 1.60
C ILE A 15 -0.61 11.87 1.13
N ARG A 16 -1.04 12.78 2.00
CA ARG A 16 -2.02 13.84 1.68
C ARG A 16 -1.30 15.18 1.59
N ASN A 17 -1.65 16.01 0.61
CA ASN A 17 -1.18 17.39 0.52
C ASN A 17 -2.26 18.39 0.97
N THR A 18 -1.85 19.64 1.17
CA THR A 18 -2.72 20.75 1.56
C THR A 18 -3.71 21.19 0.48
N ARG A 19 -3.49 20.79 -0.78
CA ARG A 19 -4.39 21.03 -1.93
C ARG A 19 -5.44 19.91 -2.11
N GLY A 20 -5.62 19.04 -1.12
CA GLY A 20 -6.63 17.97 -1.13
C GLY A 20 -6.26 16.74 -1.97
N SER A 21 -5.06 16.68 -2.55
CA SER A 21 -4.60 15.50 -3.29
C SER A 21 -4.03 14.45 -2.34
N ALA A 22 -4.25 13.17 -2.64
CA ALA A 22 -3.69 12.04 -1.91
C ALA A 22 -2.93 11.12 -2.87
N PHE A 23 -1.82 10.56 -2.41
CA PHE A 23 -0.97 9.65 -3.17
C PHE A 23 -0.64 8.40 -2.35
N SER A 24 -0.53 7.26 -3.03
CA SER A 24 -0.06 6.01 -2.43
C SER A 24 1.46 5.95 -2.55
N MET A 25 2.15 5.72 -1.44
CA MET A 25 3.59 5.49 -1.40
C MET A 25 3.88 4.07 -0.92
N CYS A 26 4.74 3.35 -1.64
CA CYS A 26 5.20 2.02 -1.25
C CYS A 26 6.41 2.13 -0.30
N GLY A 27 6.28 1.62 0.92
CA GLY A 27 7.38 1.58 1.88
C GLY A 27 8.56 0.69 1.45
N ARG A 28 8.29 -0.40 0.71
CA ARG A 28 9.32 -1.35 0.25
C ARG A 28 10.31 -0.74 -0.74
N SER A 29 9.95 0.35 -1.41
CA SER A 29 10.85 1.03 -2.36
C SER A 29 12.13 1.58 -1.70
N LYS A 30 12.17 1.65 -0.37
CA LYS A 30 13.35 2.12 0.38
C LYS A 30 14.48 1.10 0.39
N GLU A 31 14.14 -0.18 0.47
CA GLU A 31 15.08 -1.28 0.60
C GLU A 31 15.19 -2.07 -0.72
N GLU A 32 14.11 -2.08 -1.51
CA GLU A 32 13.99 -2.91 -2.70
C GLU A 32 13.65 -2.04 -3.92
N PRO A 33 14.66 -1.70 -4.76
CA PRO A 33 14.49 -0.81 -5.93
C PRO A 33 13.47 -1.31 -6.97
N ARG A 34 13.17 -2.62 -6.98
CA ARG A 34 12.15 -3.22 -7.84
C ARG A 34 10.73 -2.72 -7.55
N PHE A 35 10.49 -2.14 -6.38
CA PHE A 35 9.19 -1.56 -6.04
C PHE A 35 9.20 -0.06 -6.29
N PRO A 36 8.29 0.48 -7.12
CA PRO A 36 8.21 1.91 -7.33
C PRO A 36 7.76 2.61 -6.04
N LYS A 37 8.45 3.71 -5.68
CA LYS A 37 8.10 4.56 -4.52
C LYS A 37 6.67 5.07 -4.61
N TYR A 38 6.25 5.47 -5.80
CA TYR A 38 4.89 5.90 -6.10
C TYR A 38 4.33 5.00 -7.21
N PRO A 39 3.66 3.88 -6.86
CA PRO A 39 3.11 2.97 -7.86
C PRO A 39 2.02 3.65 -8.69
N ARG A 40 1.91 3.25 -9.97
CA ARG A 40 0.77 3.63 -10.82
C ARG A 40 -0.49 2.94 -10.30
N LEU A 41 -1.58 3.70 -10.18
CA LEU A 41 -2.83 3.24 -9.59
C LEU A 41 -3.92 3.10 -10.66
N PRO A 42 -4.85 2.14 -10.50
CA PRO A 42 -4.94 1.15 -9.41
C PRO A 42 -3.89 0.03 -9.53
N VAL A 43 -3.35 -0.44 -8.41
CA VAL A 43 -2.44 -1.60 -8.41
C VAL A 43 -3.26 -2.88 -8.41
N GLU A 44 -3.29 -3.57 -9.55
CA GLU A 44 -4.02 -4.84 -9.70
C GLU A 44 -3.14 -6.06 -9.36
N ARG A 45 -1.83 -5.95 -9.57
CA ARG A 45 -0.84 -7.00 -9.30
C ARG A 45 0.38 -6.40 -8.63
N CYS A 46 0.79 -6.97 -7.50
CA CYS A 46 2.01 -6.57 -6.80
C CYS A 46 2.65 -7.80 -6.15
N PRO A 47 3.89 -8.17 -6.55
CA PRO A 47 4.58 -9.33 -5.96
C PRO A 47 4.98 -9.10 -4.50
N GLY A 48 4.93 -7.85 -4.03
CA GLY A 48 5.24 -7.48 -2.64
C GLY A 48 4.02 -7.10 -1.81
N TYR A 49 2.80 -7.40 -2.29
CA TYR A 49 1.58 -7.18 -1.54
C TYR A 49 1.56 -8.06 -0.29
N GLU A 50 1.27 -7.45 0.84
CA GLU A 50 1.11 -8.16 2.10
C GLU A 50 -0.07 -7.54 2.85
N ARG A 51 -1.09 -8.36 3.08
CA ARG A 51 -2.28 -7.94 3.81
C ARG A 51 -1.91 -7.85 5.30
N PRO A 52 -2.26 -6.77 6.02
CA PRO A 52 -2.11 -6.77 7.47
C PRO A 52 -2.95 -7.92 8.00
N THR A 53 -2.30 -8.85 8.69
CA THR A 53 -2.95 -9.97 9.36
C THR A 53 -3.78 -9.39 10.49
N GLY A 54 -5.02 -9.04 10.19
CA GLY A 54 -6.02 -8.76 11.21
C GLY A 54 -6.17 -10.00 12.05
N THR A 55 -5.87 -9.87 13.33
CA THR A 55 -5.98 -10.89 14.37
C THR A 55 -7.27 -11.69 14.21
N SER A 56 -7.15 -12.94 13.74
CA SER A 56 -8.16 -13.96 14.01
C SER A 56 -8.10 -14.29 15.50
N VAL A 57 -8.74 -13.47 16.34
CA VAL A 57 -9.13 -13.91 17.68
C VAL A 57 -10.30 -14.86 17.50
N LEU A 58 -9.98 -16.10 17.11
CA LEU A 58 -10.82 -17.24 17.42
C LEU A 58 -10.57 -17.52 18.91
N LYS A 59 -11.45 -17.02 19.78
CA LYS A 59 -11.48 -17.42 21.18
C LYS A 59 -12.77 -18.22 21.38
N SER A 60 -12.60 -19.53 21.42
CA SER A 60 -13.59 -20.55 21.77
C SER A 60 -14.13 -20.36 23.19
#